data_AF-A0A2P5FRA3-F1
#
_entry.id   AF-A0A2P5FRA3-F1
#
_cell.length_a   1.000
_cell.length_b   1.000
_cell.length_c   1.000
_cell.angle_alpha   90.00
_cell.angle_beta   90.00
_cell.angle_gamma   90.00
#
_symmetry.space_group_name_H-M   'P 1'
#
loop_
_entity.id
_entity.type
_entity.pdbx_description
1 polymer ?
#
loop_
_entity_poly.entity_id
_entity_poly.type
_entity_poly.pdbx_seq_one_letter_code
_entity_poly.pdbx_strand_id
1 'polypeptide(L)'
;MEESLLESKREDEGRKSGRKMEWAGRENHLGGIPRRIALMAVGGLAKLITSSRNSTSVHNAETLLRLVRSRPPGVPLITVANHMSNLDDPLMWGFHGFPITDPKLARWLHIFPEGKICQEDAPLRRLKWGTASLIIRATVTPIVLPIAHHGFEQVMSQTPPYGRRPLLPFCNKKISIIVGEPIELDLPKMRKMAISLSHNVSLPSLGWPNTPDGLNEEAQKHLYSAISEKIRTAMESLRTFGNDEKV
;
A
#
# COMPACT_ATOMS: atom_id res chain seq x y z
N MET A 1 37.33 21.47 26.37
CA MET A 1 36.25 21.20 27.35
C MET A 1 34.99 22.01 27.06
N GLU A 2 35.09 23.29 26.66
CA GLU A 2 33.92 24.06 26.20
C GLU A 2 33.38 23.61 24.83
N GLU A 3 34.26 23.21 23.90
CA GLU A 3 33.85 22.71 22.57
C GLU A 3 32.97 21.46 22.66
N SER A 4 33.35 20.48 23.49
CA SER A 4 32.55 19.26 23.74
C SER A 4 31.20 19.53 24.40
N LEU A 5 31.10 20.59 25.22
CA LEU A 5 29.84 21.02 25.84
C LEU A 5 28.92 21.75 24.86
N LEU A 6 29.51 22.53 23.94
CA LEU A 6 28.80 23.23 22.87
C LEU A 6 28.30 22.27 21.78
N GLU A 7 29.05 21.20 21.52
CA GLU A 7 28.68 20.15 20.57
C GLU A 7 27.58 19.25 21.14
N SER A 8 27.69 18.87 22.42
CA SER A 8 26.61 18.18 23.16
C SER A 8 25.32 18.99 23.23
N LYS A 9 25.39 20.31 23.47
CA LYS A 9 24.21 21.20 23.45
C LYS A 9 23.61 21.34 22.06
N ARG A 10 24.43 21.45 21.00
CA ARG A 10 23.95 21.54 19.60
C ARG A 10 23.30 20.24 19.14
N GLU A 11 23.84 19.09 19.54
CA GLU A 11 23.23 17.78 19.27
C GLU A 11 21.91 17.59 20.01
N ASP A 12 21.81 18.01 21.28
CA ASP A 12 20.58 17.89 22.06
C ASP A 12 19.48 18.88 21.60
N GLU A 13 19.85 20.09 21.15
CA GLU A 13 18.93 21.05 20.52
C GLU A 13 18.48 20.60 19.11
N GLY A 14 19.39 20.05 18.30
CA GLY A 14 19.05 19.43 17.00
C GLY A 14 18.11 18.24 17.15
N ARG A 15 18.33 17.41 18.17
CA ARG A 15 17.51 16.24 18.52
C ARG A 15 16.15 16.62 19.12
N LYS A 16 16.02 17.77 19.80
CA LYS A 16 14.75 18.35 20.25
C LYS A 16 13.97 19.02 19.10
N SER A 17 14.66 19.64 18.14
CA SER A 17 14.05 20.30 16.98
C SER A 17 13.41 19.31 15.99
N GLY A 18 14.00 18.12 15.82
CA GLY A 18 13.48 17.05 14.95
C GLY A 18 12.20 16.34 15.42
N ARG A 19 11.73 16.58 16.65
CA ARG A 19 10.54 15.90 17.25
C ARG A 19 9.29 16.77 17.32
N LYS A 20 9.23 17.90 16.61
CA LYS A 20 8.19 18.92 16.78
C LYS A 20 6.74 18.47 16.51
N MET A 21 6.50 17.30 15.90
CA MET A 21 5.15 16.81 15.59
C MET A 21 4.89 15.33 15.92
N GLU A 22 5.78 14.63 16.63
CA GLU A 22 5.51 13.23 17.02
C GLU A 22 4.23 13.09 17.86
N TRP A 23 3.83 14.16 18.56
CA TRP A 23 2.57 14.23 19.29
C TRP A 23 1.34 14.11 18.39
N ALA A 24 1.38 14.61 17.15
CA ALA A 24 0.23 14.64 16.25
C ALA A 24 -0.13 13.24 15.70
N GLY A 25 0.87 12.35 15.61
CA GLY A 25 0.69 10.97 15.17
C GLY A 25 0.24 10.00 16.28
N ARG A 26 0.15 10.43 17.54
CA ARG A 26 -0.26 9.55 18.65
C ARG A 26 -1.75 9.24 18.53
N GLU A 27 -2.12 7.98 18.71
CA GLU A 27 -3.53 7.54 18.65
C GLU A 27 -4.43 8.27 19.67
N ASN A 28 -3.86 8.69 20.80
CA ASN A 28 -4.56 9.41 21.87
C ASN A 28 -4.45 10.94 21.75
N HIS A 29 -3.82 11.45 20.68
CA HIS A 29 -3.73 12.90 20.47
C HIS A 29 -5.14 13.49 20.32
N LEU A 30 -5.49 14.42 21.22
CA LEU A 30 -6.85 14.98 21.34
C LEU A 30 -7.93 13.88 21.38
N GLY A 31 -7.64 12.75 22.06
CA GLY A 31 -8.57 11.60 22.15
C GLY A 31 -8.89 10.93 20.80
N GLY A 32 -8.07 11.17 19.77
CA GLY A 32 -8.29 10.67 18.41
C GLY A 32 -9.37 11.41 17.63
N ILE A 33 -9.87 12.56 18.14
CA ILE A 33 -10.91 13.37 17.48
C ILE A 33 -10.48 13.82 16.07
N PRO A 34 -9.26 14.37 15.84
CA PRO A 34 -8.86 14.80 14.50
C PRO A 34 -8.87 13.66 13.48
N ARG A 35 -8.38 12.48 13.87
CA ARG A 35 -8.39 11.28 13.03
C ARG A 35 -9.81 10.84 12.70
N ARG A 36 -10.72 10.88 13.68
CA ARG A 36 -12.15 10.55 13.46
C ARG A 36 -12.78 11.50 12.45
N ILE A 37 -12.57 12.81 12.60
CA ILE A 37 -13.14 13.80 11.67
C ILE A 37 -12.60 13.56 10.25
N ALA A 38 -11.29 13.35 10.11
CA ALA A 38 -10.68 13.09 8.80
C ALA A 38 -11.24 11.81 8.14
N LEU A 39 -11.31 10.69 8.87
CA LEU A 39 -11.85 9.44 8.35
C LEU A 39 -13.35 9.51 8.05
N MET A 40 -14.12 10.23 8.87
CA MET A 40 -15.56 10.46 8.62
C MET A 40 -15.78 11.29 7.36
N ALA A 41 -15.00 12.37 7.17
CA ALA A 41 -15.12 13.23 6.00
C ALA A 41 -14.70 12.51 4.72
N VAL A 42 -13.50 11.93 4.70
CA VAL A 42 -12.96 11.22 3.52
C VAL A 42 -13.75 9.95 3.23
N GLY A 43 -14.03 9.13 4.24
CA GLY A 43 -14.80 7.91 4.09
C GLY A 43 -16.26 8.16 3.72
N GLY A 44 -16.88 9.22 4.25
CA GLY A 44 -18.23 9.65 3.89
C GLY A 44 -18.31 10.09 2.43
N LEU A 45 -17.37 10.92 1.97
CA LEU A 45 -17.29 11.35 0.58
C LEU A 45 -17.03 10.16 -0.37
N ALA A 46 -16.13 9.25 0.00
CA ALA A 46 -15.86 8.04 -0.77
C ALA A 46 -17.11 7.17 -0.92
N LYS A 47 -17.85 6.95 0.18
CA LYS A 47 -19.13 6.23 0.16
C LYS A 47 -20.14 6.93 -0.74
N LEU A 48 -20.25 8.26 -0.67
CA LEU A 48 -21.15 9.01 -1.56
C LEU A 48 -20.76 8.82 -3.04
N ILE A 49 -19.47 8.92 -3.38
CA ILE A 49 -19.03 8.78 -4.78
C ILE A 49 -19.25 7.35 -5.29
N THR A 50 -18.92 6.34 -4.50
CA THR A 50 -19.04 4.91 -4.89
C THR A 50 -20.47 4.38 -4.83
N SER A 51 -21.32 4.93 -3.95
CA SER A 51 -22.71 4.47 -3.74
C SER A 51 -23.76 5.36 -4.38
N SER A 52 -23.39 6.52 -4.96
CA SER A 52 -24.31 7.37 -5.70
C SER A 52 -24.60 6.76 -7.09
N ARG A 53 -24.58 7.56 -8.16
CA ARG A 53 -24.88 7.08 -9.50
C ARG A 53 -23.82 6.14 -10.08
N ASN A 54 -22.77 5.76 -9.33
CA ASN A 54 -21.80 4.76 -9.76
C ASN A 54 -22.25 3.36 -9.32
N SER A 55 -22.08 2.38 -10.21
CA SER A 55 -22.36 0.97 -9.91
C SER A 55 -21.06 0.33 -9.44
N THR A 56 -20.99 -0.07 -8.18
CA THR A 56 -19.79 -0.67 -7.57
C THR A 56 -20.01 -2.15 -7.27
N SER A 57 -19.24 -3.05 -7.88
CA SER A 57 -19.16 -4.47 -7.51
C SER A 57 -17.85 -4.75 -6.77
N VAL A 58 -17.94 -5.57 -5.72
CA VAL A 58 -16.77 -6.01 -4.95
C VAL A 58 -16.79 -7.52 -4.84
N HIS A 59 -15.77 -8.16 -5.38
CA HIS A 59 -15.60 -9.60 -5.37
C HIS A 59 -14.72 -9.98 -4.18
N ASN A 60 -15.15 -11.00 -3.42
CA ASN A 60 -14.45 -11.52 -2.23
C ASN A 60 -14.21 -10.46 -1.13
N ALA A 61 -15.19 -9.56 -0.94
CA ALA A 61 -15.14 -8.51 0.08
C ALA A 61 -14.99 -9.08 1.51
N GLU A 62 -15.50 -10.29 1.72
CA GLU A 62 -15.51 -11.02 2.98
C GLU A 62 -14.10 -11.29 3.50
N THR A 63 -13.16 -11.65 2.61
CA THR A 63 -11.76 -11.87 3.00
C THR A 63 -11.13 -10.59 3.55
N LEU A 64 -11.34 -9.45 2.89
CA LEU A 64 -10.87 -8.15 3.38
C LEU A 64 -11.54 -7.79 4.71
N LEU A 65 -12.86 -7.91 4.82
CA LEU A 65 -13.60 -7.61 6.06
C LEU A 65 -13.14 -8.47 7.24
N ARG A 66 -12.91 -9.77 7.00
CA ARG A 66 -12.38 -10.71 7.98
C ARG A 66 -11.00 -10.29 8.48
N LEU A 67 -10.10 -9.89 7.58
CA LEU A 67 -8.73 -9.47 7.95
C LEU A 67 -8.70 -8.12 8.67
N VAL A 68 -9.59 -7.20 8.31
CA VAL A 68 -9.72 -5.91 8.99
C VAL A 68 -10.25 -6.07 10.41
N ARG A 69 -11.23 -6.97 10.62
CA ARG A 69 -11.90 -7.16 11.91
C ARG A 69 -11.20 -8.16 12.84
N SER A 70 -10.69 -9.26 12.29
CA SER A 70 -10.39 -10.48 13.06
C SER A 70 -9.04 -11.12 12.72
N ARG A 71 -8.11 -10.37 12.11
CA ARG A 71 -6.73 -10.89 11.93
C ARG A 71 -6.06 -11.18 13.28
N PRO A 72 -5.10 -12.12 13.34
CA PRO A 72 -4.40 -12.44 14.59
C PRO A 72 -3.79 -11.20 15.26
N PRO A 73 -3.89 -11.06 16.59
CA PRO A 73 -3.29 -9.94 17.30
C PRO A 73 -1.78 -9.82 17.03
N GLY A 74 -1.33 -8.60 16.78
CA GLY A 74 0.09 -8.32 16.50
C GLY A 74 0.55 -8.62 15.06
N VAL A 75 -0.30 -9.21 14.22
CA VAL A 75 0.03 -9.44 12.80
C VAL A 75 -0.37 -8.22 11.95
N PRO A 76 0.58 -7.55 11.28
CA PRO A 76 0.26 -6.42 10.42
C PRO A 76 -0.46 -6.85 9.14
N LEU A 77 -1.28 -5.96 8.57
CA LEU A 77 -1.94 -6.15 7.27
C LEU A 77 -1.40 -5.11 6.29
N ILE A 78 -0.92 -5.59 5.14
CA ILE A 78 -0.55 -4.77 3.98
C ILE A 78 -1.46 -5.14 2.84
N THR A 79 -2.22 -4.18 2.33
CA THR A 79 -2.98 -4.35 1.08
C THR A 79 -2.19 -3.72 -0.07
N VAL A 80 -2.11 -4.41 -1.21
CA VAL A 80 -1.44 -3.93 -2.41
C VAL A 80 -2.42 -3.86 -3.57
N ALA A 81 -2.43 -2.76 -4.31
CA ALA A 81 -3.33 -2.59 -5.45
C ALA A 81 -2.67 -1.93 -6.65
N ASN A 82 -3.25 -2.13 -7.82
CA ASN A 82 -2.91 -1.34 -9.01
C ASN A 82 -3.30 0.13 -8.77
N HIS A 83 -2.68 1.05 -9.50
CA HIS A 83 -2.91 2.48 -9.31
C HIS A 83 -3.37 3.13 -10.61
N MET A 84 -4.66 3.43 -10.69
CA MET A 84 -5.33 3.95 -11.88
C MET A 84 -5.79 5.41 -11.70
N SER A 85 -5.86 5.95 -10.48
CA SER A 85 -6.32 7.32 -10.24
C SER A 85 -5.87 7.91 -8.90
N ASN A 86 -5.90 9.25 -8.78
CA ASN A 86 -5.65 9.95 -7.51
C ASN A 86 -6.75 9.66 -6.46
N LEU A 87 -7.91 9.13 -6.88
CA LEU A 87 -9.01 8.80 -5.99
C LEU A 87 -9.04 7.33 -5.59
N ASP A 88 -8.08 6.51 -6.02
CA ASP A 88 -8.08 5.07 -5.72
C ASP A 88 -8.14 4.81 -4.21
N ASP A 89 -7.29 5.50 -3.45
CA ASP A 89 -7.22 5.37 -1.98
C ASP A 89 -8.59 5.54 -1.32
N PRO A 90 -9.26 6.71 -1.39
CA PRO A 90 -10.55 6.85 -0.73
C PRO A 90 -11.63 5.96 -1.34
N LEU A 91 -11.70 5.82 -2.67
CA LEU A 91 -12.80 5.11 -3.33
C LEU A 91 -12.73 3.59 -3.15
N MET A 92 -11.54 3.00 -3.04
CA MET A 92 -11.36 1.56 -2.82
C MET A 92 -12.08 1.06 -1.55
N TRP A 93 -12.23 1.93 -0.57
CA TRP A 93 -12.84 1.63 0.71
C TRP A 93 -14.28 2.18 0.85
N GLY A 94 -14.80 2.81 -0.20
CA GLY A 94 -16.12 3.45 -0.20
C GLY A 94 -17.29 2.47 -0.34
N PHE A 95 -17.03 1.21 -0.68
CA PHE A 95 -18.08 0.25 -0.98
C PHE A 95 -18.99 -0.05 0.22
N HIS A 96 -20.20 -0.51 -0.08
CA HIS A 96 -21.22 -0.81 0.92
C HIS A 96 -20.73 -1.87 1.91
N GLY A 97 -20.93 -1.64 3.21
CA GLY A 97 -20.51 -2.56 4.28
C GLY A 97 -19.06 -2.41 4.77
N PHE A 98 -18.18 -1.70 4.06
CA PHE A 98 -16.81 -1.47 4.53
C PHE A 98 -16.75 -0.40 5.64
N PRO A 99 -16.03 -0.65 6.75
CA PRO A 99 -16.01 0.24 7.91
C PRO A 99 -14.93 1.34 7.84
N ILE A 100 -14.76 2.02 6.70
CA ILE A 100 -13.74 3.09 6.54
C ILE A 100 -13.89 4.23 7.55
N THR A 101 -15.12 4.51 7.99
CA THR A 101 -15.42 5.56 8.96
C THR A 101 -15.11 5.17 10.40
N ASP A 102 -14.81 3.89 10.68
CA ASP A 102 -14.40 3.43 12.01
C ASP A 102 -12.88 3.54 12.20
N PRO A 103 -12.38 4.49 13.01
CA PRO A 103 -10.95 4.68 13.24
C PRO A 103 -10.27 3.47 13.91
N LYS A 104 -11.02 2.61 14.62
CA LYS A 104 -10.46 1.43 15.29
C LYS A 104 -10.14 0.33 14.28
N LEU A 105 -10.97 0.22 13.25
CA LEU A 105 -10.82 -0.76 12.18
C LEU A 105 -9.90 -0.27 11.06
N ALA A 106 -9.75 1.05 10.88
CA ALA A 106 -8.83 1.71 9.94
C ALA A 106 -7.33 1.57 10.33
N ARG A 107 -6.84 0.34 10.54
CA ARG A 107 -5.48 0.02 11.01
C ARG A 107 -4.77 -0.98 10.09
N TRP A 108 -4.48 -0.60 8.86
CA TRP A 108 -3.62 -1.36 7.94
C TRP A 108 -2.83 -0.39 7.05
N LEU A 109 -1.90 -0.94 6.27
CA LEU A 109 -1.12 -0.17 5.30
C LEU A 109 -1.61 -0.50 3.89
N HIS A 110 -2.02 0.52 3.13
CA HIS A 110 -2.31 0.38 1.71
C HIS A 110 -1.16 0.93 0.88
N ILE A 111 -0.74 0.18 -0.15
CA ILE A 111 0.38 0.57 -1.02
C ILE A 111 0.02 0.31 -2.47
N PHE A 112 0.37 1.28 -3.31
CA PHE A 112 0.45 1.12 -4.76
C PHE A 112 1.90 0.83 -5.18
N PRO A 113 2.31 -0.45 -5.34
CA PRO A 113 3.70 -0.80 -5.59
C PRO A 113 4.22 -0.34 -6.96
N GLU A 114 3.36 0.10 -7.88
CA GLU A 114 3.73 0.76 -9.14
C GLU A 114 4.43 2.11 -8.89
N GLY A 115 4.05 2.79 -7.80
CA GLY A 115 4.61 4.06 -7.36
C GLY A 115 4.40 5.22 -8.33
N LYS A 116 3.41 5.11 -9.21
CA LYS A 116 2.83 6.15 -10.06
C LYS A 116 1.44 5.69 -10.50
N ILE A 117 0.63 6.62 -11.01
CA ILE A 117 -0.64 6.26 -11.65
C ILE A 117 -0.37 5.76 -13.07
N CYS A 118 -0.95 4.61 -13.40
CA CYS A 118 -0.92 3.96 -14.69
C CYS A 118 -2.37 3.71 -15.14
N GLN A 119 -2.87 4.48 -16.11
CA GLN A 119 -4.23 4.30 -16.65
C GLN A 119 -4.28 3.41 -17.90
N GLU A 120 -3.14 2.81 -18.27
CA GLU A 120 -3.04 1.92 -19.42
C GLU A 120 -3.64 0.55 -19.08
N ASP A 121 -4.50 0.01 -19.94
CA ASP A 121 -4.97 -1.38 -19.85
C ASP A 121 -3.90 -2.34 -20.40
N ALA A 122 -2.77 -2.38 -19.70
CA ALA A 122 -1.63 -3.21 -20.01
C ALA A 122 -1.22 -4.05 -18.79
N PRO A 123 -0.47 -5.15 -18.99
CA PRO A 123 0.05 -5.93 -17.87
C PRO A 123 0.84 -5.08 -16.89
N LEU A 124 0.72 -5.39 -15.60
CA LEU A 124 1.45 -4.70 -14.55
C LEU A 124 2.96 -4.78 -14.82
N ARG A 125 3.57 -3.60 -14.90
CA ARG A 125 5.02 -3.45 -15.04
C ARG A 125 5.73 -3.93 -13.78
N ARG A 126 7.05 -3.99 -13.84
CA ARG A 126 7.88 -4.32 -12.67
C ARG A 126 7.57 -3.36 -11.52
N LEU A 127 7.22 -3.94 -10.37
CA LEU A 127 6.92 -3.21 -9.14
C LEU A 127 8.18 -2.62 -8.51
N LYS A 128 8.03 -1.48 -7.83
CA LYS A 128 9.10 -0.91 -7.01
C LYS A 128 9.33 -1.79 -5.79
N TRP A 129 10.58 -1.92 -5.38
CA TRP A 129 10.97 -2.79 -4.27
C TRP A 129 10.55 -2.28 -2.87
N GLY A 130 9.97 -1.09 -2.76
CA GLY A 130 9.58 -0.49 -1.47
C GLY A 130 8.71 -1.41 -0.61
N THR A 131 7.69 -2.03 -1.21
CA THR A 131 6.79 -2.97 -0.51
C THR A 131 7.56 -4.21 -0.02
N ALA A 132 8.42 -4.79 -0.87
CA ALA A 132 9.24 -5.94 -0.48
C ALA A 132 10.21 -5.58 0.66
N SER A 133 10.83 -4.41 0.60
CA SER A 133 11.70 -3.91 1.67
C SER A 133 10.94 -3.75 3.00
N LEU A 134 9.72 -3.22 2.97
CA LEU A 134 8.87 -3.10 4.17
C LEU A 134 8.53 -4.48 4.77
N ILE A 135 8.15 -5.44 3.92
CA ILE A 135 7.83 -6.81 4.35
C ILE A 135 9.05 -7.47 5.02
N ILE A 136 10.23 -7.36 4.41
CA ILE A 136 11.45 -8.03 4.90
C ILE A 136 11.96 -7.41 6.20
N ARG A 137 11.79 -6.10 6.36
CA ARG A 137 12.25 -5.36 7.55
C ARG A 137 11.24 -5.39 8.70
N ALA A 138 10.03 -5.90 8.47
CA ALA A 138 9.03 -6.05 9.50
C ALA A 138 9.48 -7.11 10.53
N THR A 139 9.29 -6.82 11.81
CA THR A 139 9.60 -7.77 12.90
C THR A 139 8.67 -8.99 12.88
N VAL A 140 7.43 -8.79 12.41
CA VAL A 140 6.43 -9.83 12.19
C VAL A 140 6.07 -9.80 10.71
N THR A 141 6.13 -10.95 10.04
CA THR A 141 5.72 -11.08 8.65
C THR A 141 4.29 -10.60 8.48
N PRO A 142 4.03 -9.54 7.70
CA PRO A 142 2.69 -9.02 7.49
C PRO A 142 1.88 -9.97 6.60
N ILE A 143 0.56 -9.98 6.79
CA ILE A 143 -0.37 -10.52 5.81
C ILE A 143 -0.38 -9.56 4.62
N VAL A 144 -0.08 -10.06 3.42
CA VAL A 144 -0.12 -9.27 2.18
C VAL A 144 -1.35 -9.66 1.38
N LEU A 145 -2.26 -8.73 1.17
CA LEU A 145 -3.52 -8.94 0.48
C LEU A 145 -3.52 -8.19 -0.87
N PRO A 146 -3.53 -8.89 -2.00
CA PRO A 146 -3.59 -8.26 -3.32
C PRO A 146 -5.03 -7.87 -3.65
N ILE A 147 -5.18 -6.70 -4.26
CA ILE A 147 -6.44 -6.15 -4.74
C ILE A 147 -6.20 -5.68 -6.18
N ALA A 148 -7.16 -5.92 -7.06
CA ALA A 148 -7.20 -5.27 -8.36
C ALA A 148 -8.50 -4.47 -8.48
N HIS A 149 -8.46 -3.32 -9.14
CA HIS A 149 -9.65 -2.53 -9.41
C HIS A 149 -9.67 -1.95 -10.82
N HIS A 150 -10.88 -1.70 -11.31
CA HIS A 150 -11.17 -1.08 -12.60
C HIS A 150 -12.29 -0.06 -12.47
N GLY A 151 -12.28 0.99 -13.30
CA GLY A 151 -13.32 2.01 -13.39
C GLY A 151 -13.01 3.31 -12.62
N PHE A 152 -12.01 3.33 -11.75
CA PHE A 152 -11.59 4.56 -11.06
C PHE A 152 -10.95 5.58 -12.01
N GLU A 153 -10.26 5.11 -13.05
CA GLU A 153 -9.77 5.93 -14.15
C GLU A 153 -10.90 6.63 -14.92
N GLN A 154 -12.10 6.03 -14.95
CA GLN A 154 -13.27 6.62 -15.60
C GLN A 154 -14.03 7.58 -14.69
N VAL A 155 -13.97 7.37 -13.38
CA VAL A 155 -14.49 8.30 -12.37
C VAL A 155 -13.63 9.55 -12.34
N MET A 156 -12.30 9.41 -12.48
CA MET A 156 -11.37 10.54 -12.46
C MET A 156 -10.24 10.32 -13.48
N SER A 157 -10.52 10.70 -14.72
CA SER A 157 -9.61 10.54 -15.86
C SER A 157 -8.50 11.59 -15.87
N GLN A 158 -7.27 11.17 -16.17
CA GLN A 158 -6.13 12.09 -16.34
C GLN A 158 -6.06 12.72 -17.74
N THR A 159 -6.71 12.11 -18.74
CA THR A 159 -6.79 12.58 -20.13
C THR A 159 -8.25 12.87 -20.53
N PRO A 160 -8.89 13.90 -19.93
CA PRO A 160 -10.25 14.25 -20.25
C PRO A 160 -10.36 14.84 -21.66
N PRO A 161 -11.54 14.72 -22.32
CA PRO A 161 -11.75 15.10 -23.72
C PRO A 161 -11.49 16.58 -24.05
N TYR A 162 -11.34 17.45 -23.04
CA TYR A 162 -11.10 18.89 -23.19
C TYR A 162 -9.77 19.38 -22.60
N GLY A 163 -8.83 18.47 -22.32
CA GLY A 163 -7.46 18.81 -21.88
C GLY A 163 -7.33 19.39 -20.46
N ARG A 164 -8.44 19.62 -19.75
CA ARG A 164 -8.45 20.07 -18.35
C ARG A 164 -8.92 18.96 -17.43
N ARG A 165 -8.10 18.61 -16.44
CA ARG A 165 -8.44 17.63 -15.40
C ARG A 165 -9.79 17.99 -14.76
N PRO A 166 -10.71 17.03 -14.62
CA PRO A 166 -12.01 17.30 -14.02
C PRO A 166 -11.83 17.74 -12.56
N LEU A 167 -12.59 18.75 -12.13
CA LEU A 167 -12.60 19.21 -10.74
C LEU A 167 -13.47 18.33 -9.84
N LEU A 168 -14.39 17.57 -10.45
CA LEU A 168 -15.36 16.72 -9.77
C LEU A 168 -15.34 15.30 -10.37
N PRO A 169 -15.56 14.26 -9.55
CA PRO A 169 -15.69 12.89 -10.03
C PRO A 169 -16.86 12.72 -11.01
N PHE A 170 -16.65 11.96 -12.08
CA PHE A 170 -17.72 11.56 -12.97
C PHE A 170 -18.65 10.54 -12.29
N CYS A 171 -19.94 10.65 -12.62
CA CYS A 171 -21.00 9.76 -12.17
C CYS A 171 -21.38 8.76 -13.27
N ASN A 172 -22.16 7.73 -12.94
CA ASN A 172 -22.63 6.71 -13.88
C ASN A 172 -21.51 5.85 -14.50
N LYS A 173 -20.52 5.49 -13.69
CA LYS A 173 -19.43 4.58 -14.04
C LYS A 173 -19.59 3.24 -13.32
N LYS A 174 -19.10 2.18 -13.97
CA LYS A 174 -19.00 0.84 -13.39
C LYS A 174 -17.63 0.70 -12.73
N ILE A 175 -17.62 0.45 -11.43
CA ILE A 175 -16.45 0.21 -10.61
C ILE A 175 -16.46 -1.28 -10.26
N SER A 176 -15.36 -1.97 -10.51
CA SER A 176 -15.14 -3.35 -10.04
C SER A 176 -13.89 -3.39 -9.18
N ILE A 177 -14.03 -3.97 -7.98
CA ILE A 177 -12.93 -4.21 -7.04
C ILE A 177 -12.87 -5.72 -6.79
N ILE A 178 -11.70 -6.31 -6.94
CA ILE A 178 -11.49 -7.73 -6.79
C ILE A 178 -10.44 -7.93 -5.70
N VAL A 179 -10.86 -8.53 -4.60
CA VAL A 179 -9.98 -8.87 -3.47
C VAL A 179 -9.46 -10.29 -3.67
N GLY A 180 -8.15 -10.45 -3.72
CA GLY A 180 -7.52 -11.77 -3.78
C GLY A 180 -7.42 -12.46 -2.42
N GLU A 181 -6.75 -13.60 -2.42
CA GLU A 181 -6.39 -14.28 -1.18
C GLU A 181 -5.04 -13.79 -0.62
N PRO A 182 -4.82 -13.89 0.70
CA PRO A 182 -3.53 -13.60 1.31
C PRO A 182 -2.36 -14.31 0.61
N ILE A 183 -1.32 -13.56 0.25
CA ILE A 183 -0.13 -14.13 -0.38
C ILE A 183 0.69 -14.87 0.67
N GLU A 184 0.92 -16.16 0.44
CA GLU A 184 1.81 -16.96 1.27
C GLU A 184 3.27 -16.52 1.06
N LEU A 185 3.91 -15.96 2.08
CA LEU A 185 5.30 -15.50 2.01
C LEU A 185 6.18 -16.29 3.00
N ASP A 186 6.78 -17.38 2.52
CA ASP A 186 7.81 -18.11 3.26
C ASP A 186 9.16 -17.37 3.15
N LEU A 187 9.28 -16.30 3.94
CA LEU A 187 10.48 -15.46 3.95
C LEU A 187 11.77 -16.26 4.26
N PRO A 188 11.80 -17.21 5.21
CA PRO A 188 12.98 -18.06 5.43
C PRO A 188 13.41 -18.85 4.18
N LYS A 189 12.48 -19.49 3.48
CA LYS A 189 12.78 -20.24 2.25
C LYS A 189 13.23 -19.32 1.12
N MET A 190 12.54 -18.19 0.94
CA MET A 190 12.90 -17.21 -0.08
C MET A 190 14.29 -16.60 0.17
N ARG A 191 14.65 -16.35 1.45
CA ARG A 191 16.00 -15.90 1.85
C ARG A 191 17.07 -16.92 1.49
N LYS A 192 16.87 -18.20 1.85
CA LYS A 192 17.81 -19.28 1.49
C LYS A 192 18.02 -19.39 -0.02
N MET A 193 16.93 -19.32 -0.78
CA MET A 193 16.99 -19.33 -2.24
C MET A 193 17.76 -18.12 -2.79
N ALA A 194 17.51 -16.92 -2.26
CA ALA A 194 18.23 -15.72 -2.69
C ALA A 194 19.74 -15.79 -2.40
N ILE A 195 20.14 -16.32 -1.24
CA ILE A 195 21.55 -16.56 -0.90
C ILE A 195 22.18 -17.53 -1.90
N SER A 196 21.50 -18.65 -2.19
CA SER A 196 22.01 -19.65 -3.15
C SER A 196 22.24 -19.08 -4.56
N LEU A 197 21.42 -18.11 -4.98
CA LEU A 197 21.56 -17.45 -6.28
C LEU A 197 22.66 -16.38 -6.30
N SER A 198 22.98 -15.78 -5.14
CA SER A 198 23.96 -14.68 -5.01
C SER A 198 25.42 -15.11 -5.04
N HIS A 199 25.72 -16.41 -5.16
CA HIS A 199 27.10 -16.90 -5.15
C HIS A 199 27.82 -16.74 -6.50
N ASN A 200 27.20 -16.11 -7.51
CA ASN A 200 27.71 -16.14 -8.88
C ASN A 200 28.24 -14.81 -9.47
N VAL A 201 28.04 -13.62 -8.88
CA VAL A 201 28.60 -12.38 -9.48
C VAL A 201 28.92 -11.30 -8.43
N SER A 202 30.20 -11.05 -8.16
CA SER A 202 30.63 -9.91 -7.35
C SER A 202 30.54 -8.59 -8.14
N LEU A 203 29.42 -7.87 -8.02
CA LEU A 203 29.26 -6.50 -8.52
C LEU A 203 29.63 -5.46 -7.43
N PRO A 204 30.12 -4.26 -7.81
CA PRO A 204 30.45 -3.22 -6.85
C PRO A 204 29.23 -2.77 -6.04
N SER A 205 29.41 -2.53 -4.73
CA SER A 205 28.33 -2.12 -3.85
C SER A 205 27.84 -0.71 -4.19
N LEU A 206 26.57 -0.54 -4.53
CA LEU A 206 26.02 0.73 -5.00
C LEU A 206 25.26 1.49 -3.90
N GLY A 207 25.72 1.39 -2.65
CA GLY A 207 25.12 2.11 -1.51
C GLY A 207 23.79 1.53 -1.01
N TRP A 208 23.61 0.21 -1.13
CA TRP A 208 22.39 -0.46 -0.65
C TRP A 208 22.26 -0.45 0.87
N PRO A 209 21.03 -0.37 1.43
CA PRO A 209 20.83 -0.39 2.88
C PRO A 209 21.30 -1.71 3.50
N ASN A 210 22.04 -1.63 4.61
CA ASN A 210 22.36 -2.80 5.41
C ASN A 210 21.09 -3.35 6.07
N THR A 211 20.76 -4.61 5.79
CA THR A 211 19.70 -5.32 6.52
C THR A 211 20.26 -5.91 7.81
N PRO A 212 19.50 -5.93 8.92
CA PRO A 212 19.92 -6.58 10.17
C PRO A 212 20.31 -8.05 10.00
N ASP A 213 19.77 -8.70 8.98
CA ASP A 213 19.98 -10.11 8.66
C ASP A 213 21.34 -10.42 8.00
N GLY A 214 22.17 -9.40 7.71
CA GLY A 214 23.52 -9.59 7.14
C GLY A 214 23.57 -10.14 5.70
N LEU A 215 22.47 -10.12 4.95
CA LEU A 215 22.46 -10.55 3.55
C LEU A 215 23.35 -9.63 2.68
N ASN A 216 24.11 -10.23 1.75
CA ASN A 216 24.84 -9.49 0.73
C ASN A 216 23.88 -8.72 -0.20
N GLU A 217 24.37 -7.67 -0.88
CA GLU A 217 23.54 -6.80 -1.72
C GLU A 217 22.81 -7.56 -2.83
N GLU A 218 23.45 -8.56 -3.42
CA GLU A 218 22.89 -9.37 -4.49
C GLU A 218 21.72 -10.24 -3.98
N ALA A 219 21.90 -10.99 -2.88
CA ALA A 219 20.84 -11.76 -2.26
C ALA A 219 19.67 -10.87 -1.85
N GLN A 220 19.93 -9.64 -1.37
CA GLN A 220 18.85 -8.69 -1.09
C GLN A 220 18.08 -8.32 -2.36
N LYS A 221 18.77 -7.99 -3.47
CA LYS A 221 18.12 -7.69 -4.77
C LYS A 221 17.30 -8.88 -5.29
N HIS A 222 17.83 -10.11 -5.19
CA HIS A 222 17.12 -11.33 -5.57
C HIS A 222 15.87 -11.54 -4.71
N LEU A 223 16.00 -11.40 -3.39
CA LEU A 223 14.89 -11.54 -2.46
C LEU A 223 13.79 -10.50 -2.73
N TYR A 224 14.19 -9.23 -2.89
CA TYR A 224 13.25 -8.13 -3.12
C TYR A 224 12.53 -8.31 -4.46
N SER A 225 13.25 -8.78 -5.48
CA SER A 225 12.68 -9.12 -6.79
C SER A 225 11.71 -10.28 -6.69
N ALA A 226 12.06 -11.36 -5.98
CA ALA A 226 11.19 -12.53 -5.83
C ALA A 226 9.87 -12.18 -5.10
N ILE A 227 9.92 -11.39 -4.01
CA ILE A 227 8.70 -10.94 -3.32
C ILE A 227 7.88 -10.03 -4.22
N SER A 228 8.52 -9.05 -4.87
CA SER A 228 7.83 -8.11 -5.76
C SER A 228 7.18 -8.83 -6.92
N GLU A 229 7.83 -9.85 -7.48
CA GLU A 229 7.30 -10.64 -8.59
C GLU A 229 6.13 -11.52 -8.17
N LYS A 230 6.19 -12.09 -6.95
CA LYS A 230 5.06 -12.83 -6.38
C LYS A 230 3.84 -11.94 -6.18
N ILE A 231 4.05 -10.73 -5.67
CA ILE A 231 2.99 -9.72 -5.54
C ILE A 231 2.44 -9.32 -6.90
N ARG A 232 3.32 -9.01 -7.87
CA ARG A 232 2.94 -8.61 -9.22
C ARG A 232 2.10 -9.70 -9.90
N THR A 233 2.53 -10.96 -9.82
CA THR A 233 1.81 -12.11 -10.39
C THR A 233 0.42 -12.26 -9.77
N ALA A 234 0.32 -12.16 -8.45
CA ALA A 234 -0.97 -12.24 -7.77
C ALA A 234 -1.91 -11.11 -8.21
N MET A 235 -1.42 -9.86 -8.25
CA MET A 235 -2.22 -8.70 -8.70
C MET A 235 -2.62 -8.81 -10.17
N GLU A 236 -1.71 -9.26 -11.04
CA GLU A 236 -1.98 -9.43 -12.47
C GLU A 236 -3.05 -10.49 -12.71
N SER A 237 -3.02 -11.59 -11.96
CA SER A 237 -4.06 -12.62 -12.03
C SER A 237 -5.44 -12.09 -11.65
N LEU A 238 -5.53 -11.18 -10.67
CA LEU A 238 -6.79 -10.54 -10.31
C LEU A 238 -7.24 -9.53 -11.38
N ARG A 239 -6.30 -8.82 -11.99
CA ARG A 239 -6.56 -7.87 -13.08
C ARG A 239 -7.15 -8.58 -14.29
N THR A 240 -6.58 -9.72 -14.70
CA THR A 240 -7.08 -10.52 -15.83
C THR A 240 -8.44 -11.13 -15.52
N PHE A 241 -8.65 -11.66 -14.31
CA PHE A 241 -9.96 -12.17 -13.88
C PHE A 241 -11.06 -11.11 -14.03
N GLY A 242 -10.77 -9.86 -13.66
CA GLY A 242 -11.71 -8.75 -13.83
C GLY A 242 -11.96 -8.31 -15.26
N ASN A 243 -11.13 -8.72 -16.22
CA ASN A 243 -11.37 -8.47 -17.64
C ASN A 243 -12.27 -9.55 -18.26
N ASP A 244 -12.20 -10.79 -17.79
CA ASP A 244 -13.05 -11.88 -18.27
C ASP A 244 -14.53 -11.66 -17.89
N GLU A 245 -14.80 -11.02 -16.74
CA GLU A 245 -16.16 -10.60 -16.33
C GLU A 245 -16.71 -9.35 -17.08
N LYS A 246 -15.91 -8.72 -17.95
CA LYS A 246 -16.38 -7.59 -18.79
C LYS A 246 -17.01 -8.06 -20.11
N VAL A 247 -16.83 -9.33 -20.49
CA VAL A 247 -17.34 -9.94 -21.73
C VAL A 247 -18.77 -10.46 -21.55
#